data_AF-A0A6S6SCT0-F1
#
_entry.id   AF-A0A6S6SCT0-F1
#
_cell.length_a   1.000
_cell.length_b   1.000
_cell.length_c   1.000
_cell.angle_alpha   90.00
_cell.angle_beta   90.00
_cell.angle_gamma   90.00
#
_symmetry.space_group_name_H-M   'P 1'
#
loop_
_entity.id
_entity.type
_entity.pdbx_description
1 polymer ?
#
loop_
_entity_poly.entity_id
_entity_poly.type
_entity_poly.pdbx_seq_one_letter_code
_entity_poly.pdbx_strand_id
1 'polypeptide(L)'
;MKKQFHTFIMGGFTLFAIYLYYLSATPIPQKLKIKEVPQLNVPLEEQNALKYLNFLRVGAGLIPFQSQYQLQQAAKNHANYLTNHFRYGHKQDKVHQDFTGEFASSRVVHTGYPTPLVIENVSTHNQSYKESINGLFSAIYHRLAFLDFRSDAIGIGISQHPQQKQQTAFVYDMSSKNLEMLYKTNPNVNPQQIQQALDSNKKRNKEVVVYPFNHQKEVPPAFFDELPDPLPEHRVSGFPISISFNSLYHKEAKLLRFELFNEEGVQVLNTLLFDQESDPNKRLEKLDFVLFPLERLDWNSKYHVKFHAIIDTRIVSKEWSFETQKFTMPLHIVRNDNRVFKMRQKDSHVFYFPPKSKIDLLQDIAYPSNVDIEFIDKNTIKLTALSTIQRQQILSIGKHQLTLDIQK
;
A
#
# COMPACT_ATOMS: atom_id res chain seq x y z
N MET A 1 11.11 43.70 70.17
CA MET A 1 11.47 43.94 68.75
C MET A 1 12.32 42.85 68.08
N LYS A 2 13.11 42.01 68.78
CA LYS A 2 13.98 41.01 68.11
C LYS A 2 13.30 39.72 67.59
N LYS A 3 12.12 39.33 68.10
CA LYS A 3 11.43 38.08 67.66
C LYS A 3 10.56 38.23 66.40
N GLN A 4 10.00 39.42 66.13
CA GLN A 4 9.16 39.64 64.93
C GLN A 4 9.95 39.80 63.63
N PHE A 5 11.23 40.20 63.70
CA PHE A 5 12.07 40.38 62.51
C PHE A 5 12.56 39.05 61.91
N HIS A 6 12.72 37.99 62.74
CA HIS A 6 13.14 36.67 62.25
C HIS A 6 12.03 35.93 61.48
N THR A 7 10.77 36.07 61.90
CA THR A 7 9.62 35.43 61.23
C THR A 7 9.35 36.07 59.86
N PHE A 8 9.56 37.39 59.71
CA PHE A 8 9.35 38.09 58.44
C PHE A 8 10.43 37.76 57.39
N ILE A 9 11.69 37.59 57.81
CA ILE A 9 12.81 37.23 56.92
C ILE A 9 12.70 35.76 56.45
N MET A 10 12.30 34.83 57.32
CA MET A 10 12.09 33.41 56.96
C MET A 10 10.85 33.20 56.07
N GLY A 11 9.77 33.97 56.28
CA GLY A 11 8.57 33.93 55.43
C GLY A 11 8.80 34.49 54.03
N GLY A 12 9.62 35.54 53.90
CA GLY A 12 10.03 36.11 52.61
C GLY A 12 10.93 35.18 51.81
N PHE A 13 11.90 34.50 52.46
CA PHE A 13 12.79 33.55 51.79
C PHE A 13 12.07 32.29 51.30
N THR A 14 11.07 31.79 52.03
CA THR A 14 10.29 30.61 51.63
C THR A 14 9.35 30.93 50.46
N LEU A 15 8.69 32.09 50.46
CA LEU A 15 7.88 32.54 49.31
C LEU A 15 8.73 32.84 48.07
N PHE A 16 9.94 33.40 48.24
CA PHE A 16 10.87 33.67 47.14
C PHE A 16 11.47 32.38 46.55
N ALA A 17 11.75 31.36 47.39
CA ALA A 17 12.21 30.05 46.94
C ALA A 17 11.12 29.24 46.21
N ILE A 18 9.85 29.34 46.65
CA ILE A 18 8.71 28.74 45.95
C ILE A 18 8.47 29.47 44.61
N TYR A 19 8.55 30.79 44.59
CA TYR A 19 8.42 31.59 43.36
C TYR A 19 9.56 31.32 42.36
N LEU A 20 10.80 31.17 42.82
CA LEU A 20 11.93 30.71 42.01
C LEU A 20 11.78 29.26 41.55
N TYR A 21 11.21 28.37 42.36
CA TYR A 21 10.89 27.00 41.93
C TYR A 21 9.86 27.01 40.79
N TYR A 22 8.79 27.80 40.90
CA TYR A 22 7.78 27.97 39.85
C TYR A 22 8.32 28.68 38.59
N LEU A 23 9.28 29.61 38.71
CA LEU A 23 9.96 30.26 37.57
C LEU A 23 11.06 29.38 36.94
N SER A 24 11.71 28.51 37.72
CA SER A 24 12.72 27.55 37.26
C SER A 24 12.11 26.27 36.67
N ALA A 25 10.87 25.95 37.05
CA ALA A 25 10.06 24.90 36.45
C ALA A 25 9.49 25.36 35.09
N THR A 26 10.36 25.86 34.22
CA THR A 26 10.06 25.76 32.79
C THR A 26 9.99 24.26 32.50
N PRO A 27 8.83 23.73 32.07
CA PRO A 27 8.80 22.34 31.65
C PRO A 27 9.86 22.20 30.56
N ILE A 28 10.89 21.39 30.81
CA ILE A 28 11.88 21.06 29.80
C ILE A 28 11.06 20.63 28.58
N PRO A 29 11.11 21.36 27.45
CA PRO A 29 10.32 21.00 26.30
C PRO A 29 10.72 19.58 25.94
N GLN A 30 9.76 18.65 26.01
CA GLN A 30 10.00 17.26 25.65
C GLN A 30 10.54 17.27 24.23
N LYS A 31 11.82 16.92 24.08
CA LYS A 31 12.50 16.95 22.79
C LYS A 31 11.91 15.84 21.93
N LEU A 32 10.92 16.19 21.12
CA LEU A 32 10.37 15.31 20.09
C LEU A 32 11.52 14.91 19.17
N LYS A 33 11.81 13.61 19.13
CA LYS A 33 12.76 13.03 18.18
C LYS A 33 11.96 12.34 17.09
N ILE A 34 12.23 12.69 15.84
CA ILE A 34 11.64 12.00 14.69
C ILE A 34 12.34 10.64 14.56
N LYS A 35 11.57 9.56 14.41
CA LYS A 35 12.12 8.22 14.19
C LYS A 35 12.92 8.20 12.89
N GLU A 36 14.16 7.70 12.96
CA GLU A 36 14.98 7.52 11.78
C GLU A 36 14.43 6.40 10.90
N VAL A 37 14.34 6.67 9.60
CA VAL A 37 13.97 5.66 8.60
C VAL A 37 15.22 4.95 8.10
N PRO A 38 15.23 3.61 8.02
CA PRO A 38 16.36 2.86 7.49
C PRO A 38 16.72 3.24 6.05
N GLN A 39 18.00 3.11 5.72
CA GLN A 39 18.46 3.26 4.33
C GLN A 39 18.03 2.03 3.52
N LEU A 40 17.42 2.24 2.35
CA LEU A 40 17.07 1.16 1.44
C LEU A 40 18.31 0.61 0.74
N ASN A 41 18.40 -0.72 0.64
CA ASN A 41 19.28 -1.39 -0.30
C ASN A 41 18.56 -1.49 -1.66
N VAL A 42 18.62 -0.40 -2.43
CA VAL A 42 17.87 -0.25 -3.69
C VAL A 42 18.02 -1.45 -4.64
N PRO A 43 19.23 -1.95 -4.96
CA PRO A 43 19.35 -3.13 -5.83
C PRO A 43 18.64 -4.38 -5.31
N LEU A 44 18.68 -4.63 -3.99
CA LEU A 44 18.00 -5.75 -3.37
C LEU A 44 16.48 -5.57 -3.38
N GLU A 45 16.01 -4.35 -3.12
CA GLU A 45 14.59 -3.99 -3.21
C GLU A 45 14.04 -4.20 -4.63
N GLU A 46 14.76 -3.77 -5.66
CA GLU A 46 14.38 -3.97 -7.07
C GLU A 46 14.30 -5.46 -7.44
N GLN A 47 15.28 -6.26 -7.02
CA GLN A 47 15.30 -7.70 -7.24
C GLN A 47 14.11 -8.40 -6.55
N ASN A 48 13.87 -8.06 -5.29
CA ASN A 48 12.77 -8.64 -4.52
C ASN A 48 11.41 -8.18 -5.05
N ALA A 49 11.29 -6.94 -5.52
CA ALA A 49 10.09 -6.43 -6.17
C ALA A 49 9.71 -7.27 -7.38
N LEU A 50 10.66 -7.52 -8.30
CA LEU A 50 10.41 -8.35 -9.48
C LEU A 50 9.99 -9.77 -9.09
N LYS A 51 10.72 -10.38 -8.15
CA LYS A 51 10.43 -11.75 -7.69
C LYS A 51 9.02 -11.84 -7.09
N TYR A 52 8.67 -10.90 -6.23
CA TYR A 52 7.38 -10.88 -5.55
C TYR A 52 6.22 -10.60 -6.52
N LEU A 53 6.38 -9.62 -7.40
CA LEU A 53 5.38 -9.32 -8.43
C LEU A 53 5.15 -10.52 -9.35
N ASN A 54 6.22 -11.22 -9.76
CA ASN A 54 6.09 -12.44 -10.56
C ASN A 54 5.43 -13.59 -9.81
N PHE A 55 5.68 -13.74 -8.51
CA PHE A 55 4.94 -14.70 -7.69
C PHE A 55 3.43 -14.42 -7.73
N LEU A 56 3.02 -13.15 -7.58
CA LEU A 56 1.61 -12.75 -7.64
C LEU A 56 0.99 -12.99 -9.03
N ARG A 57 1.68 -12.57 -10.09
CA ARG A 57 1.22 -12.75 -11.48
C ARG A 57 1.05 -14.23 -11.85
N VAL A 58 2.05 -15.06 -11.56
CA VAL A 58 2.01 -16.50 -11.86
C VAL A 58 0.92 -17.19 -11.05
N GLY A 59 0.76 -16.84 -9.76
CA GLY A 59 -0.34 -17.33 -8.94
C GLY A 59 -1.71 -17.01 -9.54
N ALA A 60 -1.86 -15.80 -10.08
CA ALA A 60 -3.09 -15.36 -10.75
C ALA A 60 -3.29 -15.98 -12.16
N GLY A 61 -2.28 -16.68 -12.70
CA GLY A 61 -2.37 -17.34 -14.01
C GLY A 61 -1.79 -16.55 -15.19
N LEU A 62 -0.96 -15.56 -14.91
CA LEU A 62 -0.26 -14.77 -15.91
C LEU A 62 1.21 -15.21 -16.04
N ILE A 63 1.79 -14.95 -17.20
CA ILE A 63 3.23 -15.08 -17.42
C ILE A 63 4.01 -14.08 -16.55
N PRO A 64 5.21 -14.46 -16.06
CA PRO A 64 6.05 -13.55 -15.32
C PRO A 64 6.60 -12.45 -16.23
N PHE A 65 6.83 -11.27 -15.66
CA PHE A 65 7.64 -10.24 -16.27
C PHE A 65 9.11 -10.62 -16.33
N GLN A 66 9.79 -10.13 -17.35
CA GLN A 66 11.26 -10.17 -17.45
C GLN A 66 11.81 -8.75 -17.43
N SER A 67 12.93 -8.56 -16.73
CA SER A 67 13.61 -7.25 -16.70
C SER A 67 13.96 -6.75 -18.09
N GLN A 68 13.72 -5.46 -18.33
CA GLN A 68 14.07 -4.75 -19.55
C GLN A 68 14.87 -3.49 -19.16
N TYR A 69 16.08 -3.35 -19.71
CA TYR A 69 17.05 -2.34 -19.32
C TYR A 69 16.61 -0.88 -19.57
N GLN A 70 16.09 -0.53 -20.74
CA GLN A 70 15.63 0.82 -21.05
C GLN A 70 14.40 1.23 -20.22
N LEU A 71 13.44 0.32 -20.01
CA LEU A 71 12.33 0.55 -19.08
C LEU A 71 12.86 0.78 -17.66
N GLN A 72 13.87 0.00 -17.25
CA GLN A 72 14.51 0.12 -15.94
C GLN A 72 15.21 1.46 -15.74
N GLN A 73 15.83 2.02 -16.80
CA GLN A 73 16.42 3.36 -16.74
C GLN A 73 15.33 4.44 -16.67
N ALA A 74 14.24 4.30 -17.42
CA ALA A 74 13.14 5.27 -17.41
C ALA A 74 12.47 5.34 -16.02
N ALA A 75 12.17 4.18 -15.45
CA ALA A 75 11.62 4.06 -14.11
C ALA A 75 12.59 4.64 -13.05
N LYS A 76 13.90 4.40 -13.16
CA LYS A 76 14.93 4.98 -12.26
C LYS A 76 14.98 6.51 -12.35
N ASN A 77 14.98 7.04 -13.57
CA ASN A 77 14.97 8.48 -13.81
C ASN A 77 13.70 9.12 -13.21
N HIS A 78 12.54 8.47 -13.38
CA HIS A 78 11.30 8.98 -12.81
C HIS A 78 11.28 8.88 -11.27
N ALA A 79 11.74 7.77 -10.70
CA ALA A 79 11.84 7.62 -9.25
C ALA A 79 12.74 8.69 -8.62
N ASN A 80 13.90 8.96 -9.24
CA ASN A 80 14.82 10.03 -8.81
C ASN A 80 14.18 11.43 -8.94
N TYR A 81 13.49 11.70 -10.05
CA TYR A 81 12.77 12.96 -10.21
C TYR A 81 11.73 13.16 -9.08
N LEU A 82 10.95 12.13 -8.76
CA LEU A 82 9.92 12.22 -7.72
C LEU A 82 10.53 12.48 -6.34
N THR A 83 11.64 11.82 -6.00
CA THR A 83 12.31 12.01 -4.72
C THR A 83 13.02 13.36 -4.63
N ASN A 84 13.74 13.79 -5.67
CA ASN A 84 14.49 15.04 -5.70
C ASN A 84 13.59 16.29 -5.62
N HIS A 85 12.38 16.22 -6.19
CA HIS A 85 11.47 17.35 -6.25
C HIS A 85 10.27 17.25 -5.30
N PHE A 86 10.28 16.26 -4.39
CA PHE A 86 9.19 16.02 -3.43
C PHE A 86 7.83 15.93 -4.13
N ARG A 87 7.78 15.18 -5.23
CA ARG A 87 6.58 14.98 -6.06
C ARG A 87 6.05 13.55 -5.91
N TYR A 88 4.83 13.35 -6.39
CA TYR A 88 4.16 12.06 -6.49
C TYR A 88 3.36 11.99 -7.79
N GLY A 89 2.97 10.77 -8.18
CA GLY A 89 2.16 10.51 -9.37
C GLY A 89 2.98 10.35 -10.65
N HIS A 90 2.29 10.30 -11.78
CA HIS A 90 2.83 9.83 -13.08
C HIS A 90 3.54 10.90 -13.93
N LYS A 91 3.53 12.16 -13.48
CA LYS A 91 3.92 13.31 -14.31
C LYS A 91 5.25 13.93 -13.89
N GLN A 92 5.99 14.41 -14.89
CA GLN A 92 7.11 15.33 -14.69
C GLN A 92 6.79 16.71 -15.26
N ASP A 93 7.37 17.75 -14.66
CA ASP A 93 7.29 19.12 -15.14
C ASP A 93 8.63 19.51 -15.80
N LYS A 94 8.52 20.07 -17.01
CA LYS A 94 9.65 20.46 -17.87
C LYS A 94 10.55 21.54 -17.27
N VAL A 95 10.12 22.21 -16.20
CA VAL A 95 10.91 23.24 -15.53
C VAL A 95 12.09 22.69 -14.72
N HIS A 96 12.09 21.39 -14.41
CA HIS A 96 13.14 20.75 -13.62
C HIS A 96 14.27 20.20 -14.50
N GLN A 97 15.51 20.27 -14.02
CA GLN A 97 16.72 19.97 -14.81
C GLN A 97 16.89 18.48 -15.18
N ASP A 98 16.34 17.57 -14.38
CA ASP A 98 16.35 16.12 -14.57
C ASP A 98 15.05 15.60 -15.25
N PHE A 99 14.31 16.50 -15.91
CA PHE A 99 13.16 16.16 -16.74
C PHE A 99 13.57 15.25 -17.91
N THR A 100 12.88 14.11 -18.05
CA THR A 100 13.07 13.16 -19.16
C THR A 100 11.80 12.97 -20.00
N GLY A 101 10.65 13.45 -19.52
CA GLY A 101 9.38 13.45 -20.25
C GLY A 101 8.16 13.58 -19.32
N GLU A 102 7.12 14.30 -19.77
CA GLU A 102 5.93 14.54 -18.93
C GLU A 102 5.26 13.22 -18.53
N PHE A 103 5.11 12.28 -19.47
CA PHE A 103 4.44 10.99 -19.25
C PHE A 103 5.42 9.83 -19.43
N ALA A 104 5.08 8.65 -18.86
CA ALA A 104 5.86 7.43 -18.98
C ALA A 104 6.23 7.12 -20.45
N SER A 105 5.29 7.30 -21.37
CA SER A 105 5.49 7.14 -22.81
C SER A 105 6.65 7.96 -23.38
N SER A 106 6.84 9.20 -22.91
CA SER A 106 7.96 10.05 -23.33
C SER A 106 9.25 9.66 -22.61
N ARG A 107 9.16 9.28 -21.34
CA ARG A 107 10.33 8.88 -20.52
C ARG A 107 10.99 7.60 -21.02
N VAL A 108 10.20 6.60 -21.42
CA VAL A 108 10.75 5.35 -21.98
C VAL A 108 11.40 5.58 -23.34
N VAL A 109 10.86 6.47 -24.18
CA VAL A 109 11.48 6.85 -25.45
C VAL A 109 12.78 7.62 -25.23
N HIS A 110 12.83 8.50 -24.22
CA HIS A 110 14.05 9.22 -23.84
C HIS A 110 15.21 8.29 -23.47
N THR A 111 14.94 7.12 -22.87
CA THR A 111 15.97 6.11 -22.56
C THR A 111 16.25 5.14 -23.72
N GLY A 112 15.65 5.38 -24.89
CA GLY A 112 15.85 4.57 -26.10
C GLY A 112 14.98 3.33 -26.18
N TYR A 113 13.90 3.22 -25.39
CA TYR A 113 12.90 2.18 -25.60
C TYR A 113 12.16 2.44 -26.93
N PRO A 114 11.98 1.44 -27.80
CA PRO A 114 11.61 1.66 -29.20
C PRO A 114 10.13 2.04 -29.41
N THR A 115 9.30 1.96 -28.37
CA THR A 115 7.87 2.26 -28.45
C THR A 115 7.42 3.11 -27.26
N PRO A 116 6.50 4.08 -27.46
CA PRO A 116 5.91 4.84 -26.35
C PRO A 116 4.80 4.07 -25.62
N LEU A 117 4.44 2.87 -26.08
CA LEU A 117 3.36 2.06 -25.50
C LEU A 117 3.85 1.34 -24.23
N VAL A 118 3.55 1.94 -23.09
CA VAL A 118 3.95 1.50 -21.75
C VAL A 118 2.77 1.67 -20.77
N ILE A 119 2.69 0.78 -19.79
CA ILE A 119 1.82 0.91 -18.61
C ILE A 119 2.73 1.21 -17.42
N GLU A 120 2.39 2.21 -16.61
CA GLU A 120 3.17 2.59 -15.43
C GLU A 120 2.34 2.40 -14.16
N ASN A 121 2.97 1.80 -13.15
CA ASN A 121 2.54 1.95 -11.76
C ASN A 121 3.56 2.77 -10.99
N VAL A 122 3.10 3.61 -10.08
CA VAL A 122 3.95 4.44 -9.22
C VAL A 122 3.42 4.49 -7.80
N SER A 123 4.31 4.40 -6.83
CA SER A 123 3.99 4.71 -5.43
C SER A 123 5.11 5.52 -4.79
N THR A 124 4.78 6.23 -3.71
CA THR A 124 5.74 7.05 -2.96
C THR A 124 5.58 6.84 -1.47
N HIS A 125 6.61 7.17 -0.70
CA HIS A 125 6.65 7.07 0.77
C HIS A 125 6.56 5.65 1.35
N ASN A 126 6.59 4.61 0.51
CA ASN A 126 6.71 3.23 0.96
C ASN A 126 8.15 2.92 1.41
N GLN A 127 8.30 2.03 2.38
CA GLN A 127 9.60 1.71 2.96
C GLN A 127 10.11 0.32 2.57
N SER A 128 9.40 -0.37 1.67
CA SER A 128 9.86 -1.62 1.06
C SER A 128 9.12 -1.92 -0.24
N TYR A 129 9.71 -2.79 -1.06
CA TYR A 129 9.07 -3.34 -2.26
C TYR A 129 7.73 -4.00 -1.95
N LYS A 130 7.62 -4.67 -0.79
CA LYS A 130 6.44 -5.43 -0.41
C LYS A 130 5.31 -4.49 -0.03
N GLU A 131 5.61 -3.41 0.70
CA GLU A 131 4.63 -2.37 1.04
C GLU A 131 4.11 -1.68 -0.22
N SER A 132 5.01 -1.28 -1.13
CA SER A 132 4.66 -0.68 -2.42
C SER A 132 3.74 -1.60 -3.24
N ILE A 133 4.18 -2.84 -3.50
CA ILE A 133 3.41 -3.79 -4.32
C ILE A 133 2.08 -4.12 -3.66
N ASN A 134 2.04 -4.35 -2.34
CA ASN A 134 0.78 -4.66 -1.65
C ASN A 134 -0.22 -3.51 -1.69
N GLY A 135 0.24 -2.27 -1.52
CA GLY A 135 -0.61 -1.08 -1.67
C GLY A 135 -1.15 -0.92 -3.09
N LEU A 136 -0.28 -1.11 -4.09
CA LEU A 136 -0.68 -1.07 -5.50
C LEU A 136 -1.57 -2.25 -5.91
N PHE A 137 -1.49 -3.39 -5.23
CA PHE A 137 -2.43 -4.49 -5.40
C PHE A 137 -3.74 -4.27 -4.63
N SER A 138 -3.80 -3.46 -3.58
CA SER A 138 -5.11 -3.11 -2.98
C SER A 138 -5.82 -2.04 -3.80
N ALA A 139 -5.08 -1.10 -4.41
CA ALA A 139 -5.55 -0.11 -5.38
C ALA A 139 -5.95 -0.79 -6.71
N ILE A 140 -7.24 -0.72 -7.09
CA ILE A 140 -7.79 -1.58 -8.12
C ILE A 140 -7.27 -1.27 -9.52
N TYR A 141 -7.09 0.00 -9.88
CA TYR A 141 -6.60 0.37 -11.21
C TYR A 141 -5.12 0.01 -11.36
N HIS A 142 -4.33 0.21 -10.30
CA HIS A 142 -2.93 -0.20 -10.27
C HIS A 142 -2.77 -1.73 -10.29
N ARG A 143 -3.65 -2.46 -9.61
CA ARG A 143 -3.69 -3.94 -9.70
C ARG A 143 -3.90 -4.39 -11.13
N LEU A 144 -4.87 -3.81 -11.84
CA LEU A 144 -5.17 -4.19 -13.22
C LEU A 144 -4.00 -3.91 -14.16
N ALA A 145 -3.24 -2.82 -13.93
CA ALA A 145 -1.98 -2.57 -14.63
C ALA A 145 -0.95 -3.70 -14.38
N PHE A 146 -0.78 -4.16 -13.13
CA PHE A 146 0.10 -5.29 -12.82
C PHE A 146 -0.40 -6.63 -13.32
N LEU A 147 -1.70 -6.81 -13.50
CA LEU A 147 -2.34 -8.04 -13.99
C LEU A 147 -2.72 -7.97 -15.48
N ASP A 148 -2.18 -6.99 -16.21
CA ASP A 148 -2.41 -6.85 -17.64
C ASP A 148 -1.96 -8.10 -18.42
N PHE A 149 -2.84 -8.58 -19.31
CA PHE A 149 -2.63 -9.77 -20.14
C PHE A 149 -1.64 -9.55 -21.29
N ARG A 150 -1.24 -8.31 -21.58
CA ARG A 150 -0.47 -7.95 -22.77
C ARG A 150 1.02 -7.77 -22.44
N SER A 151 1.35 -7.41 -21.21
CA SER A 151 2.71 -7.08 -20.78
C SER A 151 3.50 -8.29 -20.27
N ASP A 152 4.77 -8.39 -20.65
CA ASP A 152 5.73 -9.42 -20.21
C ASP A 152 7.17 -8.91 -20.01
N ALA A 153 7.38 -7.61 -20.17
CA ALA A 153 8.63 -6.90 -19.87
C ALA A 153 8.39 -5.81 -18.81
N ILE A 154 9.37 -5.58 -17.92
CA ILE A 154 9.28 -4.58 -16.86
C ILE A 154 10.63 -3.91 -16.55
N GLY A 155 10.59 -2.62 -16.19
CA GLY A 155 11.65 -1.92 -15.48
C GLY A 155 11.16 -1.44 -14.10
N ILE A 156 11.97 -1.58 -13.06
CA ILE A 156 11.57 -1.25 -11.67
C ILE A 156 12.56 -0.24 -11.07
N GLY A 157 12.22 1.04 -11.05
CA GLY A 157 13.07 2.07 -10.45
C GLY A 157 12.69 2.35 -9.01
N ILE A 158 13.66 2.29 -8.10
CA ILE A 158 13.46 2.67 -6.69
C ILE A 158 14.45 3.77 -6.30
N SER A 159 13.95 4.82 -5.64
CA SER A 159 14.76 5.93 -5.15
C SER A 159 14.38 6.28 -3.71
N GLN A 160 15.37 6.71 -2.92
CA GLN A 160 15.20 7.25 -1.57
C GLN A 160 16.04 8.52 -1.46
N HIS A 161 15.45 9.61 -0.98
CA HIS A 161 16.17 10.85 -0.81
C HIS A 161 17.24 10.72 0.29
N PRO A 162 18.49 11.19 0.07
CA PRO A 162 19.59 10.93 1.00
C PRO A 162 19.42 11.58 2.37
N GLN A 163 18.86 12.79 2.43
CA GLN A 163 18.62 13.52 3.69
C GLN A 163 17.23 13.29 4.28
N GLN A 164 16.19 13.12 3.46
CA GLN A 164 14.80 12.91 3.89
C GLN A 164 14.37 11.48 3.57
N LYS A 165 14.85 10.52 4.36
CA LYS A 165 14.70 9.09 4.07
C LYS A 165 13.24 8.60 4.01
N GLN A 166 12.28 9.35 4.54
CA GLN A 166 10.84 9.07 4.34
C GLN A 166 10.41 9.27 2.88
N GLN A 167 11.08 10.15 2.14
CA GLN A 167 10.81 10.42 0.73
C GLN A 167 11.40 9.30 -0.14
N THR A 168 10.53 8.39 -0.55
CA THR A 168 10.85 7.28 -1.44
C THR A 168 9.92 7.27 -2.64
N ALA A 169 10.36 6.66 -3.74
CA ALA A 169 9.52 6.42 -4.91
C ALA A 169 9.82 5.04 -5.49
N PHE A 170 8.77 4.33 -5.90
CA PHE A 170 8.82 3.03 -6.58
C PHE A 170 8.05 3.18 -7.89
N VAL A 171 8.73 2.94 -9.01
CA VAL A 171 8.17 3.09 -10.37
C VAL A 171 8.31 1.78 -11.11
N TYR A 172 7.24 1.35 -11.78
CA TYR A 172 7.14 0.09 -12.51
C TYR A 172 6.67 0.36 -13.93
N ASP A 173 7.60 0.42 -14.88
CA ASP A 173 7.31 0.59 -16.30
C ASP A 173 7.18 -0.77 -16.98
N MET A 174 6.01 -1.07 -17.54
CA MET A 174 5.65 -2.37 -18.10
C MET A 174 5.29 -2.28 -19.57
N SER A 175 5.78 -3.24 -20.37
CA SER A 175 5.46 -3.33 -21.79
C SER A 175 5.57 -4.79 -22.29
N SER A 176 5.59 -4.99 -23.61
CA SER A 176 5.65 -6.30 -24.26
C SER A 176 6.94 -6.47 -25.07
N LYS A 177 7.60 -7.61 -24.92
CA LYS A 177 8.79 -7.95 -25.72
C LYS A 177 8.49 -8.08 -27.20
N ASN A 178 7.33 -8.61 -27.55
CA ASN A 178 6.91 -8.74 -28.95
C ASN A 178 6.65 -7.35 -29.56
N LEU A 179 6.10 -6.44 -28.76
CA LEU A 179 5.92 -5.04 -29.16
C LEU A 179 7.27 -4.34 -29.33
N GLU A 180 8.19 -4.53 -28.39
CA GLU A 180 9.56 -4.01 -28.50
C GLU A 180 10.24 -4.49 -29.79
N MET A 181 10.16 -5.79 -30.08
CA MET A 181 10.74 -6.38 -31.29
C MET A 181 10.11 -5.83 -32.56
N LEU A 182 8.78 -5.67 -32.59
CA LEU A 182 8.05 -5.10 -33.72
C LEU A 182 8.53 -3.68 -34.06
N TYR A 183 8.67 -2.82 -33.06
CA TYR A 183 9.13 -1.44 -33.28
C TYR A 183 10.64 -1.35 -33.60
N LYS A 184 11.45 -2.32 -33.18
CA LYS A 184 12.86 -2.41 -33.57
C LYS A 184 13.06 -2.79 -35.03
N THR A 185 12.20 -3.65 -35.58
CA THR A 185 12.35 -4.20 -36.92
C THR A 185 11.53 -3.46 -37.98
N ASN A 186 10.49 -2.74 -37.58
CA ASN A 186 9.63 -2.00 -38.49
C ASN A 186 9.38 -0.57 -37.98
N PRO A 187 9.90 0.47 -38.67
CA PRO A 187 9.63 1.86 -38.31
C PRO A 187 8.18 2.29 -38.60
N ASN A 188 7.47 1.59 -39.48
CA ASN A 188 6.09 1.90 -39.89
C ASN A 188 5.12 0.82 -39.39
N VAL A 189 4.91 0.80 -38.08
CA VAL A 189 4.01 -0.17 -37.42
C VAL A 189 2.56 0.25 -37.58
N ASN A 190 1.69 -0.68 -38.02
CA ASN A 190 0.25 -0.45 -38.09
C ASN A 190 -0.52 -1.07 -36.90
N PRO A 191 -1.78 -0.65 -36.65
CA PRO A 191 -2.57 -1.14 -35.50
C PRO A 191 -2.78 -2.66 -35.47
N GLN A 192 -2.90 -3.32 -36.62
CA GLN A 192 -3.09 -4.77 -36.69
C GLN A 192 -1.83 -5.51 -36.21
N GLN A 193 -0.64 -5.03 -36.58
CA GLN A 193 0.62 -5.60 -36.12
C GLN A 193 0.81 -5.41 -34.61
N ILE A 194 0.46 -4.24 -34.07
CA ILE A 194 0.45 -3.99 -32.62
C ILE A 194 -0.45 -5.00 -31.93
N GLN A 195 -1.68 -5.17 -32.42
CA GLN A 195 -2.63 -6.11 -31.86
C GLN A 195 -2.08 -7.55 -31.86
N GLN A 196 -1.49 -8.00 -32.96
CA GLN A 196 -0.87 -9.33 -33.06
C GLN A 196 0.29 -9.53 -32.07
N ALA A 197 1.12 -8.51 -31.88
CA ALA A 197 2.21 -8.54 -30.92
C ALA A 197 1.69 -8.68 -29.47
N LEU A 198 0.66 -7.92 -29.11
CA LEU A 198 0.04 -7.96 -27.78
C LEU A 198 -0.74 -9.27 -27.55
N ASP A 199 -1.49 -9.75 -28.55
CA ASP A 199 -2.25 -11.00 -28.48
C ASP A 199 -1.35 -12.23 -28.29
N SER A 200 -0.10 -12.17 -28.76
CA SER A 200 0.87 -13.23 -28.54
C SER A 200 1.17 -13.44 -27.05
N ASN A 201 1.13 -12.38 -26.24
CA ASN A 201 1.22 -12.49 -24.78
C ASN A 201 -0.10 -12.96 -24.17
N LYS A 202 -1.24 -12.46 -24.64
CA LYS A 202 -2.56 -12.93 -24.20
C LYS A 202 -2.74 -14.44 -24.37
N LYS A 203 -2.23 -15.02 -25.48
CA LYS A 203 -2.27 -16.47 -25.76
C LYS A 203 -1.59 -17.32 -24.69
N ARG A 204 -0.54 -16.78 -24.06
CA ARG A 204 0.28 -17.49 -23.06
C ARG A 204 -0.32 -17.40 -21.65
N ASN A 205 -1.31 -16.54 -21.45
CA ASN A 205 -2.00 -16.33 -20.19
C ASN A 205 -3.27 -17.19 -20.10
N LYS A 206 -3.78 -17.41 -18.89
CA LYS A 206 -5.07 -18.07 -18.70
C LYS A 206 -6.22 -17.26 -19.32
N GLU A 207 -7.32 -17.95 -19.62
CA GLU A 207 -8.56 -17.34 -20.10
C GLU A 207 -9.22 -16.45 -19.05
N VAL A 208 -8.98 -16.72 -17.77
CA VAL A 208 -9.55 -16.01 -16.63
C VAL A 208 -8.48 -15.81 -15.57
N VAL A 209 -8.38 -14.58 -15.05
CA VAL A 209 -7.51 -14.19 -13.94
C VAL A 209 -8.38 -13.75 -12.78
N VAL A 210 -8.14 -14.30 -11.59
CA VAL A 210 -8.81 -13.89 -10.35
C VAL A 210 -7.77 -13.35 -9.38
N TYR A 211 -8.14 -12.32 -8.61
CA TYR A 211 -7.29 -11.77 -7.56
C TYR A 211 -8.11 -11.36 -6.32
N PRO A 212 -7.70 -11.72 -5.08
CA PRO A 212 -6.62 -12.64 -4.74
C PRO A 212 -6.75 -13.99 -5.46
N PHE A 213 -5.64 -14.59 -5.85
CA PHE A 213 -5.68 -15.86 -6.58
C PHE A 213 -6.05 -17.03 -5.67
N ASN A 214 -6.47 -18.16 -6.25
CA ASN A 214 -6.96 -19.28 -5.45
C ASN A 214 -5.87 -19.80 -4.49
N HIS A 215 -6.23 -19.92 -3.21
CA HIS A 215 -5.36 -20.27 -2.09
C HIS A 215 -4.20 -19.29 -1.84
N GLN A 216 -4.31 -18.04 -2.31
CA GLN A 216 -3.35 -17.00 -1.99
C GLN A 216 -3.33 -16.76 -0.47
N LYS A 217 -2.12 -16.64 0.09
CA LYS A 217 -1.89 -16.27 1.49
C LYS A 217 -1.27 -14.89 1.55
N GLU A 218 -1.23 -14.33 2.76
CA GLU A 218 -0.61 -13.03 3.01
C GLU A 218 -1.28 -11.88 2.24
N VAL A 219 -2.60 -11.98 2.03
CA VAL A 219 -3.39 -10.91 1.39
C VAL A 219 -3.58 -9.76 2.39
N PRO A 220 -3.27 -8.50 2.02
CA PRO A 220 -3.61 -7.37 2.86
C PRO A 220 -5.12 -7.32 3.13
N PRO A 221 -5.59 -6.93 4.32
CA PRO A 221 -7.00 -6.98 4.66
C PRO A 221 -7.81 -5.77 4.14
N ALA A 222 -7.13 -4.71 3.68
CA ALA A 222 -7.75 -3.42 3.48
C ALA A 222 -7.33 -2.73 2.17
N PHE A 223 -8.24 -1.90 1.67
CA PHE A 223 -7.99 -0.82 0.72
C PHE A 223 -8.02 0.52 1.49
N PHE A 224 -7.25 1.50 1.02
CA PHE A 224 -7.16 2.82 1.64
C PHE A 224 -7.53 3.93 0.66
N ASP A 225 -6.57 4.34 -0.17
CA ASP A 225 -6.77 5.43 -1.13
C ASP A 225 -6.09 5.04 -2.45
N GLU A 226 -6.61 5.57 -3.56
CA GLU A 226 -6.06 5.44 -4.91
C GLU A 226 -6.32 6.74 -5.69
N LEU A 227 -5.53 7.01 -6.73
CA LEU A 227 -5.77 8.13 -7.65
C LEU A 227 -5.80 7.63 -9.10
N PRO A 228 -6.94 7.77 -9.83
CA PRO A 228 -8.23 8.28 -9.35
C PRO A 228 -8.88 7.30 -8.33
N ASP A 229 -9.72 7.82 -7.44
CA ASP A 229 -10.27 7.04 -6.32
C ASP A 229 -11.56 6.29 -6.73
N PRO A 230 -11.60 4.94 -6.72
CA PRO A 230 -12.81 4.16 -6.99
C PRO A 230 -13.86 4.26 -5.87
N LEU A 231 -13.49 4.70 -4.67
CA LEU A 231 -14.30 4.72 -3.47
C LEU A 231 -14.13 6.04 -2.69
N PRO A 232 -14.43 7.21 -3.29
CA PRO A 232 -14.10 8.53 -2.72
C PRO A 232 -14.74 8.84 -1.37
N GLU A 233 -15.78 8.11 -0.97
CA GLU A 233 -16.40 8.25 0.35
C GLU A 233 -15.72 7.43 1.46
N HIS A 234 -14.79 6.55 1.12
CA HIS A 234 -14.14 5.62 2.04
C HIS A 234 -12.62 5.80 1.97
N ARG A 235 -12.01 6.22 3.07
CA ARG A 235 -10.53 6.23 3.22
C ARG A 235 -9.99 4.88 3.70
N VAL A 236 -10.89 4.00 4.13
CA VAL A 236 -10.59 2.61 4.48
C VAL A 236 -11.79 1.73 4.15
N SER A 237 -11.53 0.62 3.47
CA SER A 237 -12.50 -0.44 3.19
C SER A 237 -11.78 -1.80 3.19
N GLY A 238 -12.50 -2.87 2.87
CA GLY A 238 -11.90 -4.19 2.67
C GLY A 238 -11.10 -4.28 1.38
N PHE A 239 -10.17 -5.23 1.35
CA PHE A 239 -9.36 -5.52 0.18
C PHE A 239 -10.27 -5.94 -1.00
N PRO A 240 -10.18 -5.29 -2.18
CA PRO A 240 -11.06 -5.61 -3.29
C PRO A 240 -10.72 -6.98 -3.86
N ILE A 241 -11.75 -7.67 -4.33
CA ILE A 241 -11.65 -8.93 -5.05
C ILE A 241 -12.01 -8.66 -6.50
N SER A 242 -11.22 -9.15 -7.44
CA SER A 242 -11.38 -8.89 -8.86
C SER A 242 -11.29 -10.15 -9.70
N ILE A 243 -11.96 -10.13 -10.84
CA ILE A 243 -11.87 -11.16 -11.87
C ILE A 243 -11.86 -10.47 -13.24
N SER A 244 -10.96 -10.92 -14.10
CA SER A 244 -10.76 -10.39 -15.44
C SER A 244 -10.74 -11.54 -16.45
N PHE A 245 -11.53 -11.41 -17.51
CA PHE A 245 -11.57 -12.37 -18.62
C PHE A 245 -10.65 -11.89 -19.75
N ASN A 246 -9.82 -12.80 -20.24
CA ASN A 246 -8.86 -12.51 -21.28
C ASN A 246 -9.58 -12.22 -22.60
N SER A 247 -9.47 -10.98 -23.09
CA SER A 247 -10.14 -10.49 -24.30
C SER A 247 -9.73 -11.18 -25.60
N LEU A 248 -8.70 -12.02 -25.57
CA LEU A 248 -8.38 -12.90 -26.69
C LEU A 248 -9.43 -13.99 -26.90
N TYR A 249 -9.99 -14.52 -25.80
CA TYR A 249 -10.89 -15.67 -25.81
C TYR A 249 -12.36 -15.26 -25.61
N HIS A 250 -12.57 -14.11 -24.98
CA HIS A 250 -13.89 -13.63 -24.60
C HIS A 250 -14.16 -12.23 -25.13
N LYS A 251 -15.42 -11.93 -25.45
CA LYS A 251 -15.84 -10.63 -25.98
C LYS A 251 -16.89 -9.96 -25.11
N GLU A 252 -17.79 -10.76 -24.56
CA GLU A 252 -18.96 -10.27 -23.83
C GLU A 252 -19.04 -10.95 -22.46
N ALA A 253 -19.32 -10.13 -21.44
CA ALA A 253 -19.56 -10.63 -20.09
C ALA A 253 -20.74 -9.88 -19.46
N LYS A 254 -21.61 -10.62 -18.77
CA LYS A 254 -22.68 -10.07 -17.94
C LYS A 254 -22.63 -10.70 -16.56
N LEU A 255 -22.37 -9.88 -15.55
CA LEU A 255 -22.35 -10.33 -14.17
C LEU A 255 -23.74 -10.78 -13.71
N LEU A 256 -23.81 -11.92 -13.02
CA LEU A 256 -25.02 -12.38 -12.34
C LEU A 256 -24.88 -12.27 -10.82
N ARG A 257 -23.75 -12.73 -10.27
CA ARG A 257 -23.50 -12.78 -8.83
C ARG A 257 -22.01 -12.74 -8.55
N PHE A 258 -21.59 -11.93 -7.59
CA PHE A 258 -20.22 -11.89 -7.09
C PHE A 258 -20.30 -11.69 -5.58
N GLU A 259 -19.77 -12.64 -4.83
CA GLU A 259 -19.97 -12.70 -3.39
C GLU A 259 -18.74 -13.15 -2.65
N LEU A 260 -18.64 -12.66 -1.42
CA LEU A 260 -17.59 -12.96 -0.47
C LEU A 260 -18.22 -13.57 0.79
N PHE A 261 -17.61 -14.63 1.30
CA PHE A 261 -18.00 -15.32 2.52
C PHE A 261 -16.78 -15.40 3.45
N ASN A 262 -17.01 -15.23 4.74
CA ASN A 262 -15.97 -15.41 5.76
C ASN A 262 -15.71 -16.91 6.03
N GLU A 263 -14.84 -17.18 7.00
CA GLU A 263 -14.41 -18.54 7.35
C GLU A 263 -15.56 -19.40 7.89
N GLU A 264 -16.53 -18.78 8.58
CA GLU A 264 -17.73 -19.43 9.09
C GLU A 264 -18.80 -19.66 8.01
N GLY A 265 -18.56 -19.24 6.76
CA GLY A 265 -19.51 -19.36 5.66
C GLY A 265 -20.61 -18.29 5.66
N VAL A 266 -20.47 -17.24 6.47
CA VAL A 266 -21.38 -16.08 6.49
C VAL A 266 -21.01 -15.12 5.37
N GLN A 267 -22.00 -14.71 4.60
CA GLN A 267 -21.81 -13.76 3.50
C GLN A 267 -21.47 -12.36 4.02
N VAL A 268 -20.45 -11.74 3.43
CA VAL A 268 -20.16 -10.32 3.61
C VAL A 268 -21.12 -9.52 2.73
N LEU A 269 -22.16 -8.95 3.35
CA LEU A 269 -23.26 -8.29 2.65
C LEU A 269 -22.98 -6.83 2.28
N ASN A 270 -22.19 -6.12 3.10
CA ASN A 270 -21.89 -4.71 2.90
C ASN A 270 -20.78 -4.54 1.85
N THR A 271 -21.15 -4.70 0.58
CA THR A 271 -20.23 -4.68 -0.57
C THR A 271 -20.73 -3.77 -1.69
N LEU A 272 -19.80 -3.28 -2.51
CA LEU A 272 -20.08 -2.64 -3.80
C LEU A 272 -19.51 -3.47 -4.94
N LEU A 273 -20.25 -3.55 -6.04
CA LEU A 273 -19.83 -4.22 -7.25
C LEU A 273 -19.55 -3.18 -8.33
N PHE A 274 -18.41 -3.32 -9.00
CA PHE A 274 -18.06 -2.52 -10.16
C PHE A 274 -17.81 -3.40 -11.38
N ASP A 275 -18.29 -2.90 -12.50
CA ASP A 275 -18.00 -3.31 -13.87
C ASP A 275 -17.69 -2.05 -14.70
N GLN A 276 -17.51 -2.20 -16.01
CA GLN A 276 -17.23 -1.06 -16.90
C GLN A 276 -18.26 0.08 -16.78
N GLU A 277 -19.55 -0.24 -16.60
CA GLU A 277 -20.62 0.75 -16.57
C GLU A 277 -20.73 1.45 -15.22
N SER A 278 -20.55 0.72 -14.12
CA SER A 278 -20.69 1.21 -12.75
C SER A 278 -19.41 1.79 -12.15
N ASP A 279 -18.24 1.51 -12.73
CA ASP A 279 -16.97 2.12 -12.31
C ASP A 279 -17.02 3.65 -12.40
N PRO A 280 -16.83 4.38 -11.29
CA PRO A 280 -16.92 5.85 -11.27
C PRO A 280 -15.85 6.52 -12.15
N ASN A 281 -14.68 5.89 -12.34
CA ASN A 281 -13.57 6.49 -13.09
C ASN A 281 -13.37 5.91 -14.50
N LYS A 282 -14.24 4.99 -14.93
CA LYS A 282 -14.24 4.39 -16.29
C LYS A 282 -12.88 3.80 -16.70
N ARG A 283 -12.23 3.11 -15.77
CA ARG A 283 -10.96 2.40 -15.93
C ARG A 283 -11.14 0.89 -16.09
N LEU A 284 -12.24 0.30 -15.61
CA LEU A 284 -12.54 -1.11 -15.82
C LEU A 284 -12.87 -1.38 -17.30
N GLU A 285 -12.25 -2.43 -17.86
CA GLU A 285 -12.63 -2.92 -19.18
C GLU A 285 -13.92 -3.75 -19.08
N LYS A 286 -14.55 -4.01 -20.22
CA LYS A 286 -15.82 -4.75 -20.34
C LYS A 286 -15.81 -6.14 -19.67
N LEU A 287 -14.63 -6.72 -19.54
CA LEU A 287 -14.41 -8.07 -19.05
C LEU A 287 -13.85 -8.10 -17.61
N ASP A 288 -13.83 -6.94 -16.94
CA ASP A 288 -13.37 -6.78 -15.58
C ASP A 288 -14.56 -6.61 -14.62
N PHE A 289 -14.52 -7.33 -13.50
CA PHE A 289 -15.49 -7.20 -12.42
C PHE A 289 -14.75 -7.11 -11.09
N VAL A 290 -15.24 -6.25 -10.20
CA VAL A 290 -14.62 -5.98 -8.91
C VAL A 290 -15.70 -5.96 -7.82
N LEU A 291 -15.40 -6.63 -6.71
CA LEU A 291 -16.18 -6.59 -5.48
C LEU A 291 -15.35 -5.90 -4.40
N PHE A 292 -15.89 -4.80 -3.89
CA PHE A 292 -15.34 -4.06 -2.77
C PHE A 292 -16.14 -4.35 -1.49
N PRO A 293 -15.56 -5.02 -0.50
CA PRO A 293 -16.11 -5.01 0.85
C PRO A 293 -15.98 -3.59 1.42
N LEU A 294 -17.07 -3.01 1.91
CA LEU A 294 -17.05 -1.65 2.48
C LEU A 294 -16.51 -1.62 3.91
N GLU A 295 -16.34 -2.78 4.51
CA GLU A 295 -15.68 -2.97 5.78
C GLU A 295 -14.37 -3.72 5.58
N ARG A 296 -13.38 -3.34 6.37
CA ARG A 296 -12.07 -3.98 6.38
C ARG A 296 -12.21 -5.48 6.70
N LEU A 297 -11.45 -6.31 6.00
CA LEU A 297 -11.40 -7.75 6.28
C LEU A 297 -10.61 -8.03 7.56
N ASP A 298 -10.92 -9.14 8.22
CA ASP A 298 -10.20 -9.57 9.41
C ASP A 298 -8.80 -10.08 9.06
N TRP A 299 -7.86 -9.89 9.98
CA TRP A 299 -6.51 -10.46 9.89
C TRP A 299 -6.52 -11.96 10.16
N ASN A 300 -5.61 -12.71 9.52
CA ASN A 300 -5.47 -14.16 9.70
C ASN A 300 -6.82 -14.90 9.55
N SER A 301 -7.58 -14.53 8.53
CA SER A 301 -8.91 -15.10 8.26
C SER A 301 -8.96 -15.62 6.84
N LYS A 302 -9.65 -16.75 6.68
CA LYS A 302 -9.93 -17.32 5.36
C LYS A 302 -11.22 -16.76 4.80
N TYR A 303 -11.20 -16.40 3.54
CA TYR A 303 -12.38 -15.96 2.79
C TYR A 303 -12.63 -16.85 1.58
N HIS A 304 -13.91 -17.03 1.28
CA HIS A 304 -14.39 -17.80 0.15
C HIS A 304 -15.14 -16.87 -0.81
N VAL A 305 -14.88 -17.02 -2.10
CA VAL A 305 -15.44 -16.18 -3.15
C VAL A 305 -16.28 -17.04 -4.08
N LYS A 306 -17.46 -16.55 -4.44
CA LYS A 306 -18.32 -17.15 -5.46
C LYS A 306 -18.65 -16.14 -6.53
N PHE A 307 -18.47 -16.55 -7.78
CA PHE A 307 -18.71 -15.72 -8.94
C PHE A 307 -19.53 -16.49 -9.98
N HIS A 308 -20.55 -15.83 -10.53
CA HIS A 308 -21.39 -16.31 -11.60
C HIS A 308 -21.61 -15.21 -12.63
N ALA A 309 -21.36 -15.51 -13.90
CA ALA A 309 -21.60 -14.59 -15.02
C ALA A 309 -21.99 -15.35 -16.28
N ILE A 310 -22.57 -14.63 -17.25
CA ILE A 310 -22.73 -15.10 -18.62
C ILE A 310 -21.55 -14.58 -19.42
N ILE A 311 -20.71 -15.47 -19.95
CA ILE A 311 -19.55 -15.16 -20.79
C ILE A 311 -19.80 -15.75 -22.18
N ASP A 312 -19.81 -14.91 -23.22
CA ASP A 312 -20.05 -15.31 -24.62
C ASP A 312 -21.20 -16.32 -24.80
N THR A 313 -22.34 -16.09 -24.12
CA THR A 313 -23.56 -16.93 -24.06
C THR A 313 -23.56 -18.11 -23.08
N ARG A 314 -22.44 -18.42 -22.43
CA ARG A 314 -22.36 -19.53 -21.46
C ARG A 314 -22.36 -19.04 -20.03
N ILE A 315 -23.06 -19.76 -19.14
CA ILE A 315 -22.97 -19.51 -17.70
C ILE A 315 -21.62 -20.06 -17.21
N VAL A 316 -20.81 -19.19 -16.63
CA VAL A 316 -19.52 -19.51 -16.01
C VAL A 316 -19.64 -19.30 -14.51
N SER A 317 -19.22 -20.31 -13.75
CA SER A 317 -19.12 -20.27 -12.29
C SER A 317 -17.66 -20.42 -11.87
N LYS A 318 -17.21 -19.59 -10.94
CA LYS A 318 -15.90 -19.68 -10.29
C LYS A 318 -16.07 -19.63 -8.78
N GLU A 319 -15.37 -20.51 -8.09
CA GLU A 319 -15.25 -20.50 -6.64
C GLU A 319 -13.78 -20.62 -6.27
N TRP A 320 -13.33 -19.79 -5.34
CA TRP A 320 -11.95 -19.83 -4.83
C TRP A 320 -11.88 -19.31 -3.41
N SER A 321 -10.70 -19.40 -2.80
CA SER A 321 -10.46 -18.88 -1.45
C SER A 321 -9.13 -18.16 -1.35
N PHE A 322 -8.98 -17.32 -0.32
CA PHE A 322 -7.72 -16.70 0.04
C PHE A 322 -7.64 -16.47 1.55
N GLU A 323 -6.43 -16.25 2.05
CA GLU A 323 -6.15 -16.00 3.47
C GLU A 323 -5.50 -14.62 3.63
N THR A 324 -6.07 -13.82 4.52
CA THR A 324 -5.46 -12.53 4.89
C THR A 324 -4.18 -12.76 5.69
N GLN A 325 -3.30 -11.77 5.67
CA GLN A 325 -1.99 -11.84 6.32
C GLN A 325 -2.11 -12.20 7.81
N LYS A 326 -1.13 -13.01 8.24
CA LYS A 326 -0.98 -13.42 9.63
C LYS A 326 0.31 -12.87 10.21
N PHE A 327 0.30 -12.69 11.53
CA PHE A 327 1.48 -12.23 12.26
C PHE A 327 2.11 -13.40 13.00
N THR A 328 3.44 -13.42 13.04
CA THR A 328 4.21 -14.35 13.87
C THR A 328 4.22 -13.95 15.35
N MET A 329 3.72 -12.76 15.64
CA MET A 329 3.64 -12.17 16.96
C MET A 329 2.18 -11.91 17.37
N PRO A 330 1.88 -11.77 18.67
CA PRO A 330 0.51 -11.60 19.16
C PRO A 330 -0.19 -10.41 18.53
N LEU A 331 -1.40 -10.63 18.01
CA LEU A 331 -2.29 -9.60 17.50
C LEU A 331 -3.35 -9.25 18.55
N HIS A 332 -3.48 -7.97 18.87
CA HIS A 332 -4.49 -7.41 19.76
C HIS A 332 -5.45 -6.55 18.97
N ILE A 333 -6.75 -6.86 19.05
CA ILE A 333 -7.80 -6.06 18.43
C ILE A 333 -8.36 -5.08 19.46
N VAL A 334 -8.08 -3.79 19.27
CA VAL A 334 -8.41 -2.72 20.22
C VAL A 334 -9.77 -2.11 19.87
N ARG A 335 -10.86 -2.76 20.31
CA ARG A 335 -12.23 -2.27 20.10
C ARG A 335 -12.63 -1.16 21.07
N ASN A 336 -12.10 -1.22 22.29
CA ASN A 336 -12.37 -0.27 23.36
C ASN A 336 -11.07 0.40 23.76
N ASP A 337 -11.04 1.73 23.70
CA ASP A 337 -9.95 2.53 24.23
C ASP A 337 -9.88 2.35 25.76
N ASN A 338 -8.69 2.41 26.35
CA ASN A 338 -8.40 2.27 27.80
C ASN A 338 -8.24 0.84 28.37
N ARG A 339 -8.10 -0.20 27.54
CA ARG A 339 -7.64 -1.49 28.06
C ARG A 339 -6.15 -1.39 28.43
N VAL A 340 -5.79 -1.91 29.62
CA VAL A 340 -4.39 -2.05 30.01
C VAL A 340 -3.80 -3.29 29.34
N PHE A 341 -2.78 -3.09 28.52
CA PHE A 341 -2.06 -4.17 27.85
C PHE A 341 -0.72 -4.38 28.54
N LYS A 342 -0.53 -5.60 29.02
CA LYS A 342 0.70 -6.05 29.68
C LYS A 342 1.66 -6.63 28.65
N MET A 343 2.91 -6.20 28.67
CA MET A 343 3.96 -6.67 27.76
C MET A 343 5.27 -6.82 28.54
N ARG A 344 6.14 -7.77 28.16
CA ARG A 344 7.49 -7.86 28.74
C ARG A 344 8.48 -7.05 27.92
N GLN A 345 9.61 -6.73 28.53
CA GLN A 345 10.69 -6.06 27.83
C GLN A 345 11.15 -6.90 26.62
N LYS A 346 11.40 -6.22 25.49
CA LYS A 346 11.76 -6.76 24.17
C LYS A 346 10.64 -7.49 23.42
N ASP A 347 9.45 -7.64 24.00
CA ASP A 347 8.30 -8.21 23.29
C ASP A 347 7.82 -7.25 22.20
N SER A 348 7.45 -7.80 21.04
CA SER A 348 6.82 -7.08 19.92
C SER A 348 5.41 -7.63 19.73
N HIS A 349 4.40 -6.77 19.80
CA HIS A 349 3.00 -7.14 19.55
C HIS A 349 2.41 -6.28 18.44
N VAL A 350 1.41 -6.81 17.74
CA VAL A 350 0.61 -6.04 16.77
C VAL A 350 -0.68 -5.56 17.43
N PHE A 351 -1.01 -4.30 17.21
CA PHE A 351 -2.24 -3.67 17.66
C PHE A 351 -3.03 -3.20 16.44
N TYR A 352 -4.16 -3.83 16.20
CA TYR A 352 -5.13 -3.43 15.20
C TYR A 352 -6.23 -2.60 15.87
N PHE A 353 -6.50 -1.43 15.33
CA PHE A 353 -7.56 -0.51 15.76
C PHE A 353 -8.67 -0.55 14.71
N PRO A 354 -9.76 -1.32 14.92
CA PRO A 354 -10.85 -1.37 13.97
C PRO A 354 -11.39 0.04 13.69
N PRO A 355 -11.49 0.45 12.41
CA PRO A 355 -12.02 1.76 12.06
C PRO A 355 -13.41 1.95 12.65
N LYS A 356 -13.64 3.06 13.38
CA LYS A 356 -14.97 3.43 13.89
C LYS A 356 -15.86 4.05 12.81
N SER A 357 -15.28 4.43 11.66
CA SER A 357 -15.98 4.98 10.50
C SER A 357 -15.20 4.73 9.21
N LYS A 358 -15.84 4.92 8.06
CA LYS A 358 -15.22 4.80 6.72
C LYS A 358 -14.06 5.76 6.44
N ILE A 359 -13.81 6.75 7.30
CA ILE A 359 -12.70 7.71 7.18
C ILE A 359 -11.73 7.67 8.36
N ASP A 360 -11.87 6.69 9.25
CA ASP A 360 -11.09 6.60 10.48
C ASP A 360 -9.73 5.95 10.21
N LEU A 361 -8.68 6.76 10.20
CA LEU A 361 -7.29 6.34 9.99
C LEU A 361 -6.43 6.75 11.19
N LEU A 362 -5.44 5.93 11.51
CA LEU A 362 -4.41 6.28 12.48
C LEU A 362 -3.48 7.34 11.86
N GLN A 363 -3.21 8.37 12.65
CA GLN A 363 -2.31 9.46 12.31
C GLN A 363 -1.65 10.01 13.58
N ASP A 364 -0.56 10.76 13.40
CA ASP A 364 0.07 11.59 14.44
C ASP A 364 0.31 10.86 15.77
N ILE A 365 1.09 9.77 15.73
CA ILE A 365 1.42 9.02 16.95
C ILE A 365 2.63 9.66 17.63
N ALA A 366 2.39 10.21 18.82
CA ALA A 366 3.45 10.53 19.76
C ALA A 366 3.59 9.39 20.78
N TYR A 367 4.81 8.86 20.90
CA TYR A 367 5.09 7.75 21.79
C TYR A 367 6.43 7.97 22.52
N PRO A 368 6.59 7.39 23.71
CA PRO A 368 7.75 7.60 24.53
C PRO A 368 8.94 6.76 24.05
N SER A 369 10.15 7.16 24.42
CA SER A 369 11.39 6.51 23.95
C SER A 369 11.59 5.06 24.40
N ASN A 370 10.79 4.57 25.35
CA ASN A 370 10.82 3.18 25.83
C ASN A 370 10.01 2.20 24.96
N VAL A 371 9.29 2.69 23.95
CA VAL A 371 8.65 1.85 22.94
C VAL A 371 9.09 2.25 21.54
N ASP A 372 9.10 1.30 20.63
CA ASP A 372 9.20 1.57 19.20
C ASP A 372 7.87 1.22 18.52
N ILE A 373 7.44 2.07 17.60
CA ILE A 373 6.21 1.89 16.83
C ILE A 373 6.52 1.86 15.34
N GLU A 374 5.95 0.90 14.64
CA GLU A 374 5.99 0.76 13.19
C GLU A 374 4.55 0.66 12.68
N PHE A 375 4.19 1.43 11.66
CA PHE A 375 2.92 1.22 10.97
C PHE A 375 3.01 -0.04 10.11
N ILE A 376 2.05 -0.94 10.27
CA ILE A 376 1.84 -2.07 9.35
C ILE A 376 0.92 -1.62 8.22
N ASP A 377 -0.13 -0.89 8.58
CA ASP A 377 -1.02 -0.18 7.67
C ASP A 377 -1.67 1.01 8.38
N LYS A 378 -2.60 1.72 7.73
CA LYS A 378 -3.21 2.94 8.29
C LYS A 378 -4.18 2.69 9.46
N ASN A 379 -4.42 1.45 9.89
CA ASN A 379 -5.15 1.12 11.12
C ASN A 379 -4.47 0.08 12.02
N THR A 380 -3.22 -0.29 11.72
CA THR A 380 -2.52 -1.34 12.45
C THR A 380 -1.07 -0.94 12.68
N ILE A 381 -0.63 -1.05 13.93
CA ILE A 381 0.76 -0.79 14.31
C ILE A 381 1.39 -2.03 14.93
N LYS A 382 2.70 -2.18 14.73
CA LYS A 382 3.55 -3.03 15.55
C LYS A 382 4.18 -2.16 16.64
N LEU A 383 4.10 -2.64 17.88
CA LEU A 383 4.71 -2.00 19.03
C LEU A 383 5.75 -2.93 19.66
N THR A 384 6.96 -2.42 19.84
CA THR A 384 8.07 -3.12 20.48
C THR A 384 8.42 -2.46 21.81
N ALA A 385 8.41 -3.22 22.90
CA ALA A 385 8.79 -2.74 24.22
C ALA A 385 10.33 -2.70 24.36
N LEU A 386 10.96 -1.53 24.29
CA LEU A 386 12.44 -1.43 24.35
C LEU A 386 12.96 -1.51 25.79
N SER A 387 12.28 -0.87 26.72
CA SER A 387 12.62 -0.83 28.14
C SER A 387 11.38 -0.86 29.03
N THR A 388 11.57 -1.21 30.30
CA THR A 388 10.51 -1.24 31.29
C THR A 388 9.95 0.15 31.57
N ILE A 389 8.66 0.21 31.93
CA ILE A 389 8.03 1.46 32.36
C ILE A 389 7.74 1.38 33.84
N GLN A 390 8.16 2.39 34.60
CA GLN A 390 7.93 2.45 36.05
C GLN A 390 6.47 2.71 36.43
N ARG A 391 5.63 3.17 35.49
CA ARG A 391 4.20 3.45 35.65
C ARG A 391 3.44 3.10 34.37
N GLN A 392 2.15 2.81 34.47
CA GLN A 392 1.32 2.65 33.27
C GLN A 392 1.39 3.90 32.39
N GLN A 393 1.43 3.70 31.08
CA GLN A 393 1.58 4.78 30.12
C GLN A 393 0.46 4.77 29.10
N ILE A 394 -0.15 5.93 28.87
CA ILE A 394 -1.19 6.09 27.87
C ILE A 394 -0.53 6.56 26.57
N LEU A 395 -0.74 5.80 25.50
CA LEU A 395 -0.41 6.19 24.14
C LEU A 395 -1.67 6.71 23.47
N SER A 396 -1.60 7.93 22.95
CA SER A 396 -2.64 8.50 22.09
C SER A 396 -2.27 8.22 20.64
N ILE A 397 -3.18 7.57 19.91
CA ILE A 397 -2.96 7.08 18.54
C ILE A 397 -4.15 7.58 17.71
N GLY A 398 -4.03 8.76 17.12
CA GLY A 398 -5.17 9.45 16.51
C GLY A 398 -6.31 9.65 17.53
N LYS A 399 -7.47 9.05 17.25
CA LYS A 399 -8.65 9.09 18.15
C LYS A 399 -8.71 7.92 19.15
N HIS A 400 -7.68 7.09 19.20
CA HIS A 400 -7.61 5.92 20.06
C HIS A 400 -6.66 6.12 21.24
N GLN A 401 -6.90 5.39 22.32
CA GLN A 401 -6.02 5.36 23.48
C GLN A 401 -5.67 3.94 23.89
N LEU A 402 -4.38 3.71 24.11
CA LEU A 402 -3.83 2.44 24.54
C LEU A 402 -3.06 2.63 25.85
N THR A 403 -3.44 1.92 26.90
CA THR A 403 -2.68 1.94 28.17
C THR A 403 -1.72 0.76 28.21
N LEU A 404 -0.42 1.04 28.38
CA LEU A 404 0.64 0.05 28.43
C LEU A 404 1.17 -0.15 29.85
N ASP A 405 1.40 -1.40 30.21
CA ASP A 405 2.11 -1.84 31.42
C ASP A 405 3.28 -2.73 30.98
N ILE A 406 4.49 -2.17 30.91
CA ILE A 406 5.69 -2.90 30.46
C ILE A 406 6.48 -3.40 31.66
N GLN A 407 6.42 -4.70 31.84
CA GLN A 407 7.07 -5.42 32.92
C GLN A 407 8.45 -5.93 32.48
N LYS A 408 9.28 -6.32 33.46
CA LYS A 408 10.62 -6.88 33.19
C LYS A 408 10.56 -8.14 32.35
#